data_AF-A0A520JLB1-F1
#
_entry.id   AF-A0A520JLB1-F1
#
_cell.length_a   1.000
_cell.length_b   1.000
_cell.length_c   1.000
_cell.angle_alpha   90.00
_cell.angle_beta   90.00
_cell.angle_gamma   90.00
#
_symmetry.space_group_name_H-M   'P 1'
#
loop_
_entity.id
_entity.type
_entity.pdbx_description
1 polymer ?
#
loop_
_entity_poly.entity_id
_entity_poly.type
_entity_poly.pdbx_seq_one_letter_code
_entity_poly.pdbx_strand_id
1 'polypeptide(L)' 'MTRLTVWHDGGCPLCRREIALMRRLDRRGAIDFVDASDGNTSCPIDRSAM' A
#
# COMPACT_ATOMS: atom_id res chain seq x y z
N MET A 1 3.96 -8.16 17.36
CA MET A 1 4.34 -6.87 16.75
C MET A 1 3.22 -6.44 15.84
N THR A 2 2.79 -5.17 15.90
CA THR A 2 1.74 -4.65 15.02
C THR A 2 2.34 -4.33 13.65
N ARG A 3 1.78 -4.93 12.60
CA ARG A 3 2.21 -4.73 11.21
C ARG A 3 1.50 -3.49 10.66
N LEU A 4 2.24 -2.58 10.03
CA LEU A 4 1.67 -1.40 9.37
C LEU A 4 1.28 -1.78 7.95
N THR A 5 0.05 -1.48 7.54
CA THR A 5 -0.36 -1.61 6.13
C THR A 5 -0.42 -0.23 5.49
N VAL A 6 0.28 -0.05 4.37
CA VAL A 6 0.30 1.16 3.56
C VAL A 6 -0.37 0.86 2.24
N TRP A 7 -1.45 1.58 1.95
CA TRP A 7 -2.14 1.53 0.66
C TRP A 7 -1.59 2.61 -0.26
N HIS A 8 -1.36 2.29 -1.53
CA HIS A 8 -0.86 3.23 -2.52
C HIS A 8 -1.52 3.06 -3.88
N ASP A 9 -1.52 4.11 -4.69
CA ASP A 9 -1.95 4.05 -6.09
C ASP A 9 -0.76 3.66 -6.99
N GLY A 10 -0.75 2.40 -7.43
CA GLY A 10 0.21 1.91 -8.40
C GLY A 10 -0.03 2.39 -9.83
N GLY A 11 -1.03 3.20 -10.14
CA GLY A 11 -1.19 3.94 -11.39
C GLY A 11 -0.42 5.27 -11.42
N CYS A 12 -0.15 5.84 -10.24
CA CYS A 12 0.48 7.16 -10.09
C CYS A 12 2.01 7.10 -10.08
N PRO A 13 2.71 7.79 -11.01
CA PRO A 13 4.19 7.80 -11.05
C PRO A 13 4.87 8.35 -9.79
N LEU A 14 4.25 9.30 -9.09
CA LEU A 14 4.80 9.86 -7.86
C LEU A 14 4.68 8.86 -6.71
N CYS A 15 3.48 8.28 -6.51
CA CYS A 15 3.25 7.29 -5.46
C CYS A 15 4.19 6.08 -5.60
N ARG A 16 4.42 5.59 -6.83
CA ARG A 16 5.38 4.51 -7.07
C ARG A 16 6.80 4.86 -6.59
N ARG A 17 7.25 6.11 -6.81
CA ARG A 17 8.59 6.56 -6.38
C ARG A 17 8.68 6.64 -4.84
N GLU A 18 7.64 7.14 -4.19
CA GLU A 18 7.55 7.22 -2.73
C GLU A 18 7.59 5.82 -2.10
N ILE A 19 6.77 4.88 -2.60
CA ILE A 19 6.75 3.50 -2.11
C ILE A 19 8.07 2.77 -2.36
N ALA A 20 8.72 3.00 -3.51
CA ALA A 20 10.05 2.42 -3.77
C ALA A 20 11.09 2.90 -2.73
N LEU A 21 11.04 4.16 -2.31
CA LEU A 21 11.88 4.67 -1.22
C LEU A 21 11.51 4.02 0.11
N MET A 22 10.22 3.96 0.46
CA MET A 22 9.76 3.34 1.71
C MET A 22 10.17 1.86 1.82
N ARG A 23 10.02 1.08 0.74
CA ARG A 23 10.46 -0.33 0.70
C ARG A 23 11.96 -0.50 0.95
N ARG A 24 12.80 0.44 0.46
CA ARG A 24 14.25 0.43 0.73
C ARG A 24 14.59 0.77 2.18
N LEU A 25 13.75 1.59 2.84
CA LEU A 25 13.91 1.98 4.24
C LEU A 25 13.37 0.93 5.21
N ASP A 26 12.38 0.14 4.80
CA ASP A 26 11.78 -0.95 5.60
C ASP A 26 12.69 -2.18 5.70
N ARG A 27 13.87 -2.01 6.31
CA ARG A 27 14.88 -3.06 6.48
C ARG A 27 14.41 -4.21 7.38
N ARG A 28 13.34 -4.02 8.16
CA ARG A 28 12.80 -4.99 9.10
C ARG A 28 11.57 -5.73 8.54
N GLY A 29 11.09 -5.38 7.34
CA GLY A 29 9.88 -5.95 6.75
C GLY A 29 8.65 -5.72 7.62
N ALA A 30 8.56 -4.55 8.27
CA ALA A 30 7.47 -4.22 9.18
C ALA A 30 6.24 -3.64 8.47
N ILE A 31 6.39 -3.29 7.18
CA ILE A 31 5.36 -2.63 6.38
C ILE A 31 4.84 -3.58 5.30
N ASP A 32 3.53 -3.73 5.25
CA ASP A 32 2.82 -4.37 4.16
C ASP A 32 2.30 -3.31 3.20
N PHE A 33 2.67 -3.42 1.93
CA PHE A 33 2.35 -2.42 0.91
C PHE A 33 1.32 -3.00 -0.04
N VAL A 34 0.16 -2.35 -0.12
CA VAL A 34 -0.98 -2.79 -0.93
C VAL A 34 -1.21 -1.79 -2.06
N ASP A 35 -1.26 -2.30 -3.29
CA ASP A 35 -1.59 -1.51 -4.47
C ASP A 35 -3.11 -1.44 -4.65
N ALA A 36 -3.68 -0.25 -4.45
CA ALA A 36 -5.11 0.01 -4.61
C ALA A 36 -5.55 0.06 -6.08
N SER A 37 -4.60 0.17 -7.02
CA SER A 37 -4.89 0.15 -8.46
C SER A 37 -4.95 -1.26 -9.05
N ASP A 38 -4.49 -2.27 -8.29
CA ASP A 38 -4.59 -3.67 -8.69
C ASP A 38 -6.03 -4.16 -8.56
N GLY A 39 -6.60 -4.62 -9.68
CA GLY A 39 -7.96 -5.16 -9.74
C GLY A 39 -8.15 -6.45 -8.94
N ASN A 40 -7.08 -7.11 -8.52
CA ASN A 40 -7.11 -8.28 -7.64
C ASN A 40 -7.08 -7.93 -6.14
N THR A 41 -6.86 -6.66 -5.79
CA THR A 41 -6.83 -6.22 -4.39
C THR A 41 -8.26 -6.08 -3.84
N SER A 42 -8.55 -6.80 -2.76
CA SER A 42 -9.83 -6.65 -2.04
C SER A 42 -9.75 -5.52 -1.02
N CYS A 43 -10.63 -4.51 -1.17
CA CYS A 43 -10.81 -3.47 -0.16
C CYS A 43 -11.64 -4.05 1.01
N PRO A 44 -11.11 -4.11 2.24
CA PRO A 44 -11.83 -4.68 3.38
C PRO A 44 -12.96 -3.78 3.90
N ILE A 45 -13.08 -2.56 3.37
CA ILE A 45 -14.11 -1.60 3.74
C ILE A 45 -15.23 -1.68 2.72
N ASP A 46 -16.45 -1.84 3.21
CA ASP A 46 -17.64 -1.79 2.37
C ASP A 46 -17.83 -0.38 1.80
N ARG A 47 -18.05 -0.28 0.49
CA ARG A 47 -18.22 1.02 -0.18
C ARG A 47 -19.45 1.79 0.31
N SER A 48 -20.50 1.10 0.75
CA SER A 48 -21.72 1.70 1.29
C SER A 48 -21.58 2.20 2.73
N ALA A 49 -20.43 1.97 3.38
CA ALA A 49 -20.13 2.50 4.71
C ALA A 49 -19.67 3.98 4.69
N MET A 50 -19.67 4.65 3.53
CA MET A 50 -19.28 6.06 3.33
C MET A 50 -20.46 6.93 2.93
#